data_AF-A0A412WS78-F1
#
_entry.id   AF-A0A412WS78-F1
#
_cell.length_a   1.000
_cell.length_b   1.000
_cell.length_c   1.000
_cell.angle_alpha   90.00
_cell.angle_beta   90.00
_cell.angle_gamma   90.00
#
_symmetry.space_group_name_H-M   'P 1'
#
loop_
_entity.id
_entity.type
_entity.pdbx_description
1 polymer ?
#
loop_
_entity_poly.entity_id
_entity_poly.type
_entity_poly.pdbx_seq_one_letter_code
_entity_poly.pdbx_strand_id
1 'polypeptide(L)'
;MKLVEKMELQTVVKLDKPSFRIDYSTRLMMLGSCFVENVGAKLEYFRFKTDINPCGIVYNPLSVADTLELLLTGKRFSQADLLRNGELWVSLSHHGRFSAREAGDCLQRINSRLEKSVAYLKTTNVLVITWGTAWVYRHRQLGRVVANCHKFPATDFERFRLSPEDIEQVYTDLLSRLHSRYPDMRVLFTVSPIRHWKDGAHANQLSKAVLLLAIDKLKQRLDYVSYFPSYEIVMDELRDYRFYTEDMLHISPQGIEYIWEKFQSLYMTSATEAWMKRIDKINKTLLHRPTDPDSSVYQELMKKTAQERERLERELSISFS
;
A
#
# COMPACT_ATOMS: atom_id res chain seq x y z
N MET A 1 -16.96 36.37 31.22
CA MET A 1 -16.73 36.61 29.78
C MET A 1 -16.27 35.28 29.19
N LYS A 2 -17.12 34.56 28.45
CA LYS A 2 -16.67 33.36 27.74
C LYS A 2 -15.73 33.85 26.63
N LEU A 3 -14.50 33.35 26.62
CA LEU A 3 -13.56 33.55 25.52
C LEU A 3 -14.29 33.20 24.22
N VAL A 4 -14.25 34.10 23.24
CA VAL A 4 -14.73 33.81 21.90
C VAL A 4 -13.80 32.73 21.35
N GLU A 5 -14.26 31.49 21.35
CA GLU A 5 -13.55 30.40 20.69
C GLU A 5 -13.36 30.78 19.21
N LYS A 6 -12.12 30.69 18.74
CA LYS A 6 -11.82 30.93 17.31
C LYS A 6 -12.63 29.92 16.50
N MET A 7 -13.24 30.39 15.41
CA MET A 7 -13.95 29.52 14.47
C MET A 7 -12.96 28.50 13.88
N GLU A 8 -13.15 27.22 14.19
CA GLU A 8 -12.40 26.11 13.60
C GLU A 8 -13.16 25.58 12.38
N LEU A 9 -12.56 25.70 11.20
CA LEU A 9 -13.15 25.25 9.93
C LEU A 9 -12.68 23.85 9.50
N GLN A 10 -11.90 23.16 10.34
CA GLN A 10 -11.38 21.83 10.08
C GLN A 10 -11.75 20.88 11.22
N THR A 11 -12.39 19.75 10.89
CA THR A 11 -12.63 18.66 11.83
C THR A 11 -11.46 17.70 11.78
N VAL A 12 -10.41 17.99 12.54
CA VAL A 12 -9.17 17.20 12.54
C VAL A 12 -9.45 15.78 13.06
N VAL A 13 -9.12 14.76 12.28
CA VAL A 13 -9.22 13.36 12.69
C VAL A 13 -8.16 13.10 13.75
N LYS A 14 -8.62 12.62 14.90
CA LYS A 14 -7.72 12.24 16.00
C LYS A 14 -6.91 11.02 15.60
N LEU A 15 -5.59 11.15 15.65
CA LEU A 15 -4.65 10.07 15.39
C LEU A 15 -4.24 9.43 16.71
N ASP A 16 -4.48 8.13 16.84
CA ASP A 16 -3.99 7.35 17.98
C ASP A 16 -2.46 7.29 17.96
N LYS A 17 -1.83 7.47 19.13
CA LYS A 17 -0.36 7.33 19.25
C LYS A 17 0.05 5.91 18.84
N PRO A 18 0.97 5.74 17.88
CA PRO A 18 1.31 4.41 17.40
C PRO A 18 2.17 3.67 18.44
N SER A 19 2.05 2.34 18.44
CA SER A 19 2.85 1.43 19.26
C SER A 19 4.28 1.24 18.74
N PHE A 20 4.58 1.74 17.54
CA PHE A 20 5.88 1.66 16.90
C PHE A 20 6.21 2.94 16.12
N ARG A 21 7.48 3.08 15.71
CA ARG A 21 7.96 4.14 14.83
C ARG A 21 8.58 3.53 13.58
N ILE A 22 8.71 4.34 12.54
CA ILE A 22 9.34 3.98 11.26
C ILE A 22 10.61 4.82 11.09
N ASP A 23 11.71 4.14 10.81
CA ASP A 23 13.01 4.71 10.46
C ASP A 23 13.67 3.92 9.32
N TYR A 24 14.92 4.26 8.99
CA TYR A 24 15.67 3.62 7.88
C TYR A 24 16.12 2.18 8.14
N SER A 25 16.00 1.69 9.38
CA SER A 25 16.18 0.27 9.71
C SER A 25 14.90 -0.54 9.46
N THR A 26 13.75 0.12 9.45
CA THR A 26 12.44 -0.50 9.30
C THR A 26 12.21 -0.99 7.87
N ARG A 27 11.85 -2.25 7.71
CA ARG A 27 11.43 -2.88 6.44
C ARG A 27 9.92 -2.99 6.40
N LEU A 28 9.31 -2.41 5.36
CA LEU A 28 7.86 -2.39 5.19
C LEU A 28 7.44 -3.29 4.03
N MET A 29 6.47 -4.16 4.25
CA MET A 29 5.75 -4.81 3.15
C MET A 29 4.36 -4.19 3.07
N MET A 30 3.95 -3.76 1.88
CA MET A 30 2.69 -3.05 1.69
C MET A 30 1.82 -3.77 0.67
N LEU A 31 0.58 -4.11 1.03
CA LEU A 31 -0.37 -4.78 0.16
C LEU A 31 -1.71 -4.05 0.16
N GLY A 32 -2.34 -3.91 -1.00
CA GLY A 32 -3.70 -3.37 -1.05
C GLY A 32 -4.07 -2.66 -2.33
N SER A 33 -5.00 -1.72 -2.17
CA SER A 33 -5.51 -0.87 -3.25
C SER A 33 -4.41 0.00 -3.88
N CYS A 34 -4.74 0.70 -4.96
CA CYS A 34 -3.85 1.71 -5.57
C CYS A 34 -3.40 2.81 -4.60
N PHE A 35 -4.11 3.05 -3.49
CA PHE A 35 -3.68 4.00 -2.47
C PHE A 35 -2.35 3.60 -1.81
N VAL A 36 -2.07 2.29 -1.73
CA VAL A 36 -0.76 1.78 -1.26
C VAL A 36 0.37 2.28 -2.13
N GLU A 37 0.17 2.36 -3.44
CA GLU A 37 1.22 2.79 -4.36
C GLU A 37 1.53 4.28 -4.20
N ASN A 38 0.56 5.11 -3.80
CA ASN A 38 0.80 6.53 -3.50
C ASN A 38 1.69 6.73 -2.26
N VAL A 39 1.34 6.07 -1.14
CA VAL A 39 2.13 6.16 0.10
C VAL A 39 3.46 5.44 -0.05
N GLY A 40 3.45 4.30 -0.74
CA GLY A 40 4.64 3.53 -1.07
C GLY A 40 5.62 4.32 -1.94
N ALA A 41 5.15 5.05 -2.95
CA ALA A 41 6.00 5.93 -3.76
C ALA A 41 6.63 7.06 -2.94
N LYS A 42 5.95 7.57 -1.89
CA LYS A 42 6.55 8.53 -0.95
C LYS A 42 7.67 7.88 -0.15
N LEU A 43 7.44 6.68 0.39
CA LEU A 43 8.46 5.91 1.11
C LEU A 43 9.68 5.62 0.22
N GLU A 44 9.46 5.19 -1.02
CA GLU A 44 10.52 4.94 -2.02
C GLU A 44 11.27 6.22 -2.40
N TYR A 45 10.57 7.35 -2.59
CA TYR A 45 11.20 8.66 -2.81
C TYR A 45 12.16 8.98 -1.66
N PHE A 46 11.74 8.77 -0.42
CA PHE A 46 12.58 8.97 0.77
C PHE A 46 13.53 7.79 1.08
N ARG A 47 13.65 6.80 0.19
CA ARG A 47 14.57 5.64 0.26
C ARG A 47 14.34 4.72 1.46
N PHE A 48 13.13 4.67 1.99
CA PHE A 48 12.75 3.63 2.94
C PHE A 48 12.77 2.25 2.27
N LYS A 49 13.02 1.22 3.06
CA LYS A 49 13.01 -0.17 2.57
C LYS A 49 11.56 -0.63 2.47
N THR A 50 11.06 -0.76 1.25
CA THR A 50 9.68 -1.17 0.98
C THR A 50 9.61 -2.34 0.00
N ASP A 51 8.63 -3.22 0.20
CA ASP A 51 8.17 -4.20 -0.78
C ASP A 51 6.67 -3.99 -1.05
N ILE A 52 6.34 -3.44 -2.22
CA ILE A 52 4.99 -2.93 -2.52
C ILE A 52 4.29 -3.89 -3.48
N ASN A 53 3.07 -4.29 -3.11
CA ASN A 53 2.12 -5.07 -3.89
C ASN A 53 2.80 -6.22 -4.67
N PRO A 54 3.26 -7.29 -4.00
CA PRO A 54 3.96 -8.42 -4.63
C PRO A 54 3.22 -9.01 -5.84
N CYS A 55 1.90 -9.19 -5.72
CA CYS A 55 1.04 -9.69 -6.81
C CYS A 55 0.38 -8.57 -7.63
N GLY A 56 0.76 -7.31 -7.40
CA GLY A 56 0.10 -6.11 -7.91
C GLY A 56 -1.09 -5.68 -7.05
N ILE A 57 -1.86 -4.70 -7.53
CA ILE A 57 -2.94 -4.09 -6.75
C ILE A 57 -4.04 -5.12 -6.45
N VAL A 58 -4.40 -5.22 -5.17
CA VAL A 58 -5.41 -6.14 -4.63
C VAL A 58 -6.35 -5.39 -3.69
N TYR A 59 -7.64 -5.30 -4.03
CA TYR A 59 -8.53 -4.36 -3.36
C TYR A 59 -9.28 -4.95 -2.16
N ASN A 60 -9.53 -6.25 -2.13
CA ASN A 60 -10.42 -6.85 -1.13
C ASN A 60 -9.67 -7.71 -0.11
N PRO A 61 -10.23 -7.92 1.10
CA PRO A 61 -9.58 -8.68 2.16
C PRO A 61 -9.15 -10.08 1.75
N LEU A 62 -9.99 -10.84 1.05
CA LEU A 62 -9.69 -12.24 0.71
C LEU A 62 -8.58 -12.36 -0.34
N SER A 63 -8.50 -11.44 -1.31
CA SER A 63 -7.40 -11.43 -2.28
C SER A 63 -6.06 -11.01 -1.66
N VAL A 64 -6.08 -10.11 -0.68
CA VAL A 64 -4.88 -9.78 0.11
C VAL A 64 -4.46 -11.00 0.96
N ALA A 65 -5.42 -11.70 1.57
CA ALA A 65 -5.15 -12.94 2.30
C ALA A 65 -4.55 -14.03 1.40
N ASP A 66 -5.10 -14.25 0.20
CA ASP A 66 -4.53 -15.16 -0.82
C ASP A 66 -3.08 -14.78 -1.13
N THR A 67 -2.80 -13.48 -1.31
CA THR A 67 -1.43 -13.01 -1.56
C THR A 67 -0.49 -13.35 -0.40
N LEU A 68 -0.92 -13.13 0.85
CA LEU A 68 -0.11 -13.45 2.02
C LEU A 68 0.11 -14.97 2.18
N GLU A 69 -0.89 -15.79 1.87
CA GLU A 69 -0.75 -17.26 1.86
C GLU A 69 0.23 -17.74 0.78
N LEU A 70 0.20 -17.15 -0.42
CA LEU A 70 1.20 -17.43 -1.46
C LEU A 70 2.62 -17.15 -0.96
N LEU A 71 2.82 -16.06 -0.22
CA LEU A 71 4.12 -15.70 0.35
C LEU A 71 4.53 -16.61 1.52
N LEU A 72 3.59 -16.95 2.42
CA LEU A 72 3.84 -17.83 3.56
C LEU A 72 4.25 -19.24 3.13
N THR A 73 3.59 -19.76 2.11
CA THR A 73 3.83 -21.10 1.55
C THR A 73 5.00 -21.12 0.56
N GLY A 74 5.43 -19.97 0.06
CA GLY A 74 6.44 -19.89 -1.01
C GLY A 74 5.93 -20.52 -2.31
N LYS A 75 4.64 -20.36 -2.63
CA LYS A 75 4.01 -20.98 -3.80
C LYS A 75 4.75 -20.59 -5.07
N ARG A 76 5.18 -21.61 -5.82
CA ARG A 76 5.69 -21.47 -7.18
C ARG A 76 4.58 -21.74 -8.18
N PHE A 77 4.38 -20.81 -9.10
CA PHE A 77 3.39 -20.93 -10.18
C PHE A 77 3.96 -21.75 -11.33
N SER A 78 3.08 -22.54 -11.93
CA SER A 78 3.28 -23.38 -13.10
C SER A 78 2.25 -23.01 -14.18
N GLN A 79 2.39 -23.56 -15.37
CA GLN A 79 1.43 -23.30 -16.45
C GLN A 79 -0.01 -23.72 -16.09
N ALA A 80 -0.18 -24.70 -15.20
CA ALA A 80 -1.50 -25.12 -14.70
C ALA A 80 -2.18 -24.05 -13.81
N ASP A 81 -1.41 -23.11 -13.27
CA ASP A 81 -1.93 -21.98 -12.49
C ASP A 81 -2.33 -20.79 -13.38
N LEU A 82 -2.09 -20.87 -14.71
CA LEU A 82 -2.41 -19.82 -15.67
C LEU A 82 -3.65 -20.14 -16.50
N LEU A 83 -4.34 -19.09 -16.90
CA LEU A 83 -5.46 -19.14 -17.84
C LEU A 83 -5.13 -18.30 -19.07
N ARG A 84 -5.72 -18.68 -20.21
CA ARG A 84 -5.63 -17.89 -21.44
C ARG A 84 -6.85 -16.98 -21.55
N ASN A 85 -6.61 -15.69 -21.73
CA ASN A 85 -7.65 -14.72 -22.09
C ASN A 85 -7.24 -13.98 -23.38
N GLY A 86 -7.87 -14.34 -24.49
CA GLY A 86 -7.46 -13.88 -25.82
C GLY A 86 -6.00 -14.27 -26.14
N GLU A 87 -5.16 -13.27 -26.37
CA GLU A 87 -3.73 -13.45 -26.67
C GLU A 87 -2.84 -13.53 -25.43
N LEU A 88 -3.39 -13.34 -24.22
CA LEU A 88 -2.59 -13.24 -23.00
C LEU A 88 -2.77 -14.46 -22.11
N TRP A 89 -1.67 -14.90 -21.52
CA TRP A 89 -1.64 -15.71 -20.31
C TRP A 89 -1.76 -14.83 -19.09
N VAL A 90 -2.64 -15.22 -18.17
CA VAL A 90 -2.97 -14.46 -16.97
C VAL A 90 -3.07 -15.38 -15.75
N SER A 91 -2.86 -14.82 -14.57
CA SER A 91 -3.17 -15.47 -13.30
C SER A 91 -4.26 -14.68 -12.59
N LEU A 92 -5.33 -15.36 -12.17
CA LEU A 92 -6.43 -14.75 -11.41
C LEU A 92 -6.00 -14.21 -10.02
N SER A 93 -4.85 -14.65 -9.50
CA SER A 93 -4.24 -14.12 -8.26
C SER A 93 -3.32 -12.90 -8.49
N HIS A 94 -3.10 -12.47 -9.73
CA HIS A 94 -2.13 -11.41 -10.06
C HIS A 94 -2.77 -10.27 -10.87
N HIS A 95 -2.26 -9.06 -10.69
CA HIS A 95 -2.63 -7.90 -11.50
C HIS A 95 -2.24 -8.09 -12.98
N GLY A 96 -2.95 -7.42 -13.89
CA GLY A 96 -2.72 -7.50 -15.35
C GLY A 96 -1.29 -7.14 -15.81
N ARG A 97 -0.49 -6.48 -14.95
CA ARG A 97 0.92 -6.16 -15.25
C ARG A 97 1.81 -7.41 -15.37
N PHE A 98 1.37 -8.53 -14.82
CA PHE A 98 2.09 -9.82 -14.90
C PHE A 98 1.72 -10.63 -16.14
N SER A 99 0.64 -10.26 -16.83
CA SER A 99 0.18 -10.96 -18.02
C SER A 99 1.18 -10.85 -19.16
N ALA A 100 1.28 -11.89 -19.99
CA ALA A 100 2.19 -11.93 -21.13
C ALA A 100 1.61 -12.79 -22.26
N ARG A 101 2.12 -12.61 -23.49
CA ARG A 101 1.70 -13.43 -24.65
C ARG A 101 2.19 -14.87 -24.57
N GLU A 102 3.36 -15.06 -23.98
CA GLU A 102 3.95 -16.37 -23.74
C GLU A 102 3.78 -16.78 -22.27
N ALA A 103 3.43 -18.04 -22.02
CA ALA A 103 3.25 -18.56 -20.67
C ALA A 103 4.56 -18.48 -19.86
N GLY A 104 5.70 -18.77 -20.50
CA GLY A 104 7.03 -18.70 -19.89
C GLY A 104 7.33 -17.32 -19.32
N ASP A 105 7.08 -16.26 -20.08
CA ASP A 105 7.30 -14.87 -19.66
C ASP A 105 6.38 -14.49 -18.48
N CYS A 106 5.11 -14.91 -18.53
CA CYS A 106 4.16 -14.67 -17.44
C CYS A 106 4.64 -15.34 -16.15
N LEU A 107 5.03 -16.62 -16.23
CA LEU A 107 5.56 -17.38 -15.09
C LEU A 107 6.86 -16.80 -14.56
N GLN A 108 7.76 -16.36 -15.44
CA GLN A 108 9.02 -15.74 -15.03
C GLN A 108 8.75 -14.46 -14.24
N ARG A 109 7.87 -13.58 -14.72
CA ARG A 109 7.48 -12.34 -14.03
C ARG A 109 6.87 -12.63 -12.67
N ILE A 110 5.93 -13.58 -12.60
CA ILE A 110 5.25 -13.98 -11.36
C ILE A 110 6.25 -14.57 -10.36
N ASN A 111 6.96 -15.63 -10.74
CA ASN A 111 7.81 -16.38 -9.83
C ASN A 111 9.01 -15.54 -9.37
N SER A 112 9.65 -14.78 -10.26
CA SER A 112 10.78 -13.92 -9.88
C SER A 112 10.36 -12.83 -8.89
N ARG A 113 9.13 -12.31 -9.02
CA ARG A 113 8.59 -11.31 -8.09
C ARG A 113 8.23 -11.92 -6.75
N LEU A 114 7.57 -13.09 -6.76
CA LEU A 114 7.19 -13.82 -5.55
C LEU A 114 8.42 -14.28 -4.77
N GLU A 115 9.43 -14.86 -5.42
CA GLU A 115 10.66 -15.31 -4.76
C GLU A 115 11.33 -14.17 -3.98
N LYS A 116 11.41 -12.97 -4.56
CA LYS A 116 11.91 -11.76 -3.87
C LYS A 116 11.04 -11.38 -2.67
N SER A 117 9.73 -11.38 -2.82
CA SER A 117 8.80 -11.03 -1.73
C SER A 117 8.76 -12.07 -0.61
N VAL A 118 8.91 -13.36 -0.93
CA VAL A 118 9.01 -14.44 0.07
C VAL A 118 10.26 -14.24 0.92
N ALA A 119 11.38 -13.86 0.31
CA ALA A 119 12.59 -13.51 1.06
C ALA A 119 12.40 -12.24 1.89
N TYR A 120 11.73 -11.22 1.33
CA TYR A 120 11.47 -9.95 2.01
C TYR A 120 10.55 -10.11 3.23
N LEU A 121 9.49 -10.91 3.13
CA LEU A 121 8.52 -11.18 4.20
C LEU A 121 9.22 -11.61 5.49
N LYS A 122 10.24 -12.46 5.38
CA LYS A 122 11.02 -12.98 6.53
C LYS A 122 11.73 -11.88 7.34
N THR A 123 11.96 -10.72 6.73
CA THR A 123 12.68 -9.59 7.33
C THR A 123 11.77 -8.38 7.55
N THR A 124 10.48 -8.51 7.25
CA THR A 124 9.53 -7.40 7.35
C THR A 124 9.27 -7.06 8.81
N ASN A 125 9.40 -5.78 9.16
CA ASN A 125 9.08 -5.28 10.49
C ASN A 125 7.63 -4.80 10.57
N VAL A 126 7.13 -4.18 9.50
CA VAL A 126 5.78 -3.63 9.45
C VAL A 126 5.07 -4.10 8.18
N LEU A 127 3.98 -4.84 8.36
CA LEU A 127 3.07 -5.26 7.31
C LEU A 127 1.92 -4.24 7.19
N VAL A 128 1.90 -3.45 6.12
CA VAL A 128 0.85 -2.46 5.85
C VAL A 128 -0.18 -3.06 4.92
N ILE A 129 -1.45 -3.05 5.32
CA ILE A 129 -2.56 -3.59 4.54
C ILE A 129 -3.62 -2.51 4.31
N THR A 130 -3.90 -2.22 3.03
CA THR A 130 -4.92 -1.24 2.64
C THR A 130 -6.07 -1.91 1.91
N TRP A 131 -7.22 -2.03 2.54
CA TRP A 131 -8.41 -2.55 1.87
C TRP A 131 -9.18 -1.45 1.14
N GLY A 132 -9.59 -1.75 -0.09
CA GLY A 132 -10.36 -0.88 -0.97
C GLY A 132 -11.86 -1.18 -0.98
N THR A 133 -12.25 -2.45 -0.90
CA THR A 133 -13.65 -2.86 -1.01
C THR A 133 -13.91 -4.20 -0.28
N ALA A 134 -15.11 -4.37 0.26
CA ALA A 134 -15.59 -5.63 0.82
C ALA A 134 -16.25 -6.52 -0.26
N TRP A 135 -16.37 -6.02 -1.50
CA TRP A 135 -16.86 -6.82 -2.63
C TRP A 135 -15.75 -7.73 -3.16
N VAL A 136 -16.12 -8.99 -3.40
CA VAL A 136 -15.25 -10.00 -3.98
C VAL A 136 -15.88 -10.61 -5.22
N TYR A 137 -15.03 -11.22 -6.04
CA TYR A 137 -15.44 -12.02 -7.19
C TYR A 137 -14.91 -13.44 -6.99
N ARG A 138 -15.81 -14.43 -7.01
CA ARG A 138 -15.47 -15.84 -6.99
C ARG A 138 -15.60 -16.40 -8.40
N HIS A 139 -14.53 -17.00 -8.90
CA HIS A 139 -14.57 -17.68 -10.20
C HIS A 139 -15.37 -18.97 -10.06
N ARG A 140 -16.48 -19.08 -10.79
CA ARG A 140 -17.48 -20.14 -10.60
C ARG A 140 -16.90 -21.54 -10.76
N GLN A 141 -16.12 -21.76 -11.82
CA GLN A 141 -15.54 -23.08 -12.11
C GLN A 141 -14.44 -23.48 -11.12
N LEU A 142 -13.71 -22.51 -10.55
CA LEU A 142 -12.59 -22.78 -9.63
C LEU A 142 -13.03 -22.73 -8.17
N GLY A 143 -14.24 -22.26 -7.87
CA GLY A 143 -14.77 -22.14 -6.52
C GLY A 143 -14.06 -21.14 -5.60
N ARG A 144 -13.07 -20.37 -6.09
CA ARG A 144 -12.23 -19.49 -5.27
C ARG A 144 -12.37 -18.01 -5.62
N VAL A 145 -12.14 -17.16 -4.62
CA VAL A 145 -12.05 -15.70 -4.81
C VAL A 145 -10.80 -15.35 -5.62
N VAL A 146 -10.91 -14.35 -6.48
CA VAL A 146 -9.83 -13.91 -7.37
C VAL A 146 -9.43 -12.47 -7.07
N ALA A 147 -8.15 -12.17 -7.28
CA ALA A 147 -7.61 -10.81 -7.18
C ALA A 147 -8.01 -9.95 -8.40
N ASN A 148 -8.06 -10.56 -9.58
CA ASN A 148 -8.35 -9.86 -10.82
C ASN A 148 -9.14 -10.75 -11.78
N CYS A 149 -10.24 -10.23 -12.32
CA CYS A 149 -11.09 -10.93 -13.29
C CYS A 149 -10.53 -10.87 -14.72
N HIS A 150 -9.45 -10.11 -14.98
CA HIS A 150 -8.75 -9.98 -16.27
C HIS A 150 -9.64 -9.70 -17.48
N LYS A 151 -10.81 -9.07 -17.29
CA LYS A 151 -11.82 -8.84 -18.34
C LYS A 151 -12.42 -10.13 -18.94
N PHE A 152 -12.35 -11.26 -18.24
CA PHE A 152 -13.19 -12.41 -18.54
C PHE A 152 -14.69 -12.05 -18.43
N PRO A 153 -15.59 -12.77 -19.10
CA PRO A 153 -17.03 -12.56 -19.01
C PRO A 153 -17.52 -12.50 -17.56
N ALA A 154 -18.40 -11.52 -17.25
CA ALA A 154 -18.94 -11.36 -15.90
C ALA A 154 -19.72 -12.60 -15.42
N THR A 155 -20.26 -13.40 -16.35
CA THR A 155 -20.96 -14.67 -16.09
C THR A 155 -20.07 -15.71 -15.41
N ASP A 156 -18.75 -15.64 -15.61
CA ASP A 156 -17.78 -16.58 -15.05
C ASP A 156 -17.56 -16.34 -13.54
N PHE A 157 -18.07 -15.22 -13.03
CA PHE A 157 -17.88 -14.80 -11.66
C PHE A 157 -19.21 -14.70 -10.92
N GLU A 158 -19.15 -15.08 -9.66
CA GLU A 158 -20.14 -14.71 -8.65
C GLU A 158 -19.59 -13.51 -7.88
N ARG A 159 -20.37 -12.44 -7.81
CA ARG A 159 -20.02 -11.24 -7.06
C ARG A 159 -20.84 -11.18 -5.76
N PHE A 160 -20.16 -11.05 -4.63
CA PHE A 160 -20.82 -10.90 -3.33
C PHE A 160 -19.99 -10.00 -2.41
N ARG A 161 -20.64 -9.48 -1.36
CA ARG A 161 -19.99 -8.65 -0.34
C ARG A 161 -19.71 -9.52 0.88
N LEU A 162 -18.49 -9.41 1.41
CA LEU A 162 -18.11 -10.07 2.66
C LEU A 162 -18.88 -9.48 3.85
N SER A 163 -19.06 -10.30 4.88
CA SER A 163 -19.40 -9.80 6.22
C SER A 163 -18.13 -9.42 7.00
N PRO A 164 -18.23 -8.56 8.03
CA PRO A 164 -17.12 -8.33 8.95
C PRO A 164 -16.60 -9.63 9.59
N GLU A 165 -17.49 -10.56 9.90
CA GLU A 165 -17.18 -11.86 10.50
C GLU A 165 -16.34 -12.75 9.58
N ASP A 166 -16.68 -12.81 8.28
CA ASP A 166 -15.89 -13.56 7.29
C ASP A 166 -14.44 -13.06 7.23
N ILE A 167 -14.26 -11.73 7.28
CA ILE A 167 -12.95 -11.09 7.23
C ILE A 167 -12.19 -11.35 8.54
N GLU A 168 -12.84 -11.13 9.68
CA GLU A 168 -12.27 -11.34 11.00
C GLU A 168 -11.75 -12.78 11.17
N GLN A 169 -12.54 -13.78 10.77
CA GLN A 169 -12.18 -15.18 10.89
C GLN A 169 -10.92 -15.50 10.09
N VAL A 170 -10.88 -15.10 8.82
CA VAL A 170 -9.73 -15.34 7.93
C VAL A 170 -8.48 -14.64 8.45
N TYR A 171 -8.59 -13.37 8.84
CA TYR A 171 -7.42 -12.60 9.26
C TYR A 171 -6.94 -12.96 10.66
N THR A 172 -7.81 -13.43 11.55
CA THR A 172 -7.38 -13.92 12.86
C THR A 172 -6.43 -15.10 12.70
N ASP A 173 -6.79 -16.11 11.89
CA ASP A 173 -5.92 -17.27 11.64
C ASP A 173 -4.62 -16.85 10.93
N LEU A 174 -4.75 -16.12 9.82
CA LEU A 174 -3.62 -15.69 9.00
C LEU A 174 -2.60 -14.87 9.80
N LEU A 175 -3.07 -13.86 10.54
CA LEU A 175 -2.21 -12.99 11.34
C LEU A 175 -1.63 -13.73 12.54
N SER A 176 -2.33 -14.70 13.12
CA SER A 176 -1.78 -15.53 14.21
C SER A 176 -0.64 -16.43 13.72
N ARG A 177 -0.77 -17.02 12.52
CA ARG A 177 0.27 -17.81 11.87
C ARG A 177 1.49 -16.96 11.49
N LEU A 178 1.25 -15.76 10.95
CA LEU A 178 2.32 -14.78 10.67
C LEU A 178 3.05 -14.38 11.94
N HIS A 179 2.32 -14.02 13.00
CA HIS A 179 2.91 -13.61 14.28
C HIS A 179 3.68 -14.74 14.97
N SER A 180 3.15 -15.98 14.94
CA SER A 180 3.86 -17.15 15.46
C SER A 180 5.21 -17.37 14.76
N ARG A 181 5.30 -17.04 13.47
CA ARG A 181 6.54 -17.18 12.69
C ARG A 181 7.45 -15.96 12.77
N TYR A 182 6.88 -14.77 12.92
CA TYR A 182 7.57 -13.47 12.97
C TYR A 182 7.02 -12.62 14.13
N PRO A 183 7.37 -12.93 15.40
CA PRO A 183 6.74 -12.32 16.58
C PRO A 183 6.88 -10.79 16.67
N ASP A 184 7.97 -10.24 16.13
CA ASP A 184 8.22 -8.80 16.18
C ASP A 184 7.49 -8.00 15.08
N MET A 185 6.86 -8.68 14.12
CA MET A 185 6.19 -8.01 13.01
C MET A 185 4.92 -7.30 13.49
N ARG A 186 4.83 -6.00 13.20
CA ARG A 186 3.63 -5.19 13.43
C ARG A 186 2.74 -5.19 12.19
N VAL A 187 1.43 -5.06 12.38
CA VAL A 187 0.46 -4.97 11.29
C VAL A 187 -0.24 -3.63 11.35
N LEU A 188 -0.22 -2.89 10.25
CA LEU A 188 -0.91 -1.61 10.11
C LEU A 188 -1.98 -1.71 9.04
N PHE A 189 -3.24 -1.66 9.45
CA PHE A 189 -4.35 -1.53 8.53
C PHE A 189 -4.61 -0.07 8.17
N THR A 190 -5.16 0.13 6.98
CA THR A 190 -5.86 1.35 6.59
C THR A 190 -6.97 1.01 5.61
N VAL A 191 -8.00 1.86 5.53
CA VAL A 191 -9.03 1.75 4.50
C VAL A 191 -8.73 2.77 3.41
N SER A 192 -8.73 2.31 2.15
CA SER A 192 -8.49 3.17 1.00
C SER A 192 -9.54 4.29 0.95
N PRO A 193 -9.14 5.56 0.87
CA PRO A 193 -10.07 6.70 0.75
C PRO A 193 -10.79 6.78 -0.60
N ILE A 194 -10.21 6.15 -1.64
CA ILE A 194 -10.79 6.13 -2.99
C ILE A 194 -12.15 5.43 -2.98
N ARG A 195 -13.16 6.11 -3.56
CA ARG A 195 -14.54 5.64 -3.64
C ARG A 195 -14.74 4.70 -4.82
N HIS A 196 -15.36 3.55 -4.57
CA HIS A 196 -15.78 2.64 -5.64
C HIS A 196 -17.16 3.06 -6.17
N TRP A 197 -17.19 4.08 -7.03
CA TRP A 197 -18.44 4.73 -7.44
C TRP A 197 -19.34 3.88 -8.34
N LYS A 198 -18.81 2.82 -8.96
CA LYS A 198 -19.60 1.90 -9.81
C LYS A 198 -20.78 1.27 -9.08
N ASP A 199 -20.73 1.18 -7.75
CA ASP A 199 -21.84 0.64 -6.93
C ASP A 199 -22.74 1.73 -6.35
N GLY A 200 -22.45 3.00 -6.63
CA GLY A 200 -23.10 4.14 -6.01
C GLY A 200 -22.59 4.45 -4.60
N ALA A 201 -22.93 5.66 -4.12
CA ALA A 201 -22.46 6.19 -2.84
C ALA A 201 -22.82 5.28 -1.66
N HIS A 202 -24.07 4.82 -1.59
CA HIS A 202 -24.56 4.03 -0.46
C HIS A 202 -23.87 2.67 -0.36
N ALA A 203 -23.77 1.93 -1.47
CA ALA A 203 -23.11 0.63 -1.46
C ALA A 203 -21.61 0.74 -1.19
N ASN A 204 -20.95 1.80 -1.68
CA ASN A 204 -19.57 2.10 -1.29
C ASN A 204 -19.46 2.34 0.22
N GLN A 205 -20.36 3.13 0.81
CA GLN A 205 -20.34 3.37 2.26
C GLN A 205 -20.51 2.11 3.08
N LEU A 206 -21.49 1.27 2.72
CA LEU A 206 -21.65 -0.03 3.38
C LEU A 206 -20.41 -0.92 3.23
N SER A 207 -19.79 -0.90 2.05
CA SER A 207 -18.52 -1.62 1.83
C SER A 207 -17.41 -1.10 2.73
N LYS A 208 -17.24 0.21 2.89
CA LYS A 208 -16.20 0.78 3.76
C LYS A 208 -16.49 0.49 5.23
N ALA A 209 -17.76 0.58 5.65
CA ALA A 209 -18.20 0.22 7.00
C ALA A 209 -17.86 -1.24 7.36
N VAL A 210 -18.08 -2.18 6.43
CA VAL A 210 -17.68 -3.59 6.64
C VAL A 210 -16.18 -3.72 6.90
N LEU A 211 -15.34 -3.03 6.12
CA LEU A 211 -13.88 -3.07 6.30
C LEU A 211 -13.46 -2.46 7.64
N LEU A 212 -14.03 -1.33 8.02
CA LEU A 212 -13.76 -0.65 9.29
C LEU A 212 -14.15 -1.53 10.49
N LEU A 213 -15.34 -2.13 10.46
CA LEU A 213 -15.80 -3.04 11.52
C LEU A 213 -14.88 -4.26 11.64
N ALA A 214 -14.44 -4.84 10.53
CA ALA A 214 -13.51 -5.97 10.57
C ALA A 214 -12.15 -5.58 11.17
N ILE A 215 -11.60 -4.40 10.80
CA ILE A 215 -10.33 -3.89 11.36
C ILE A 215 -10.48 -3.64 12.86
N ASP A 216 -11.58 -3.05 13.30
CA ASP A 216 -11.81 -2.75 14.72
C ASP A 216 -11.83 -4.04 15.55
N LYS A 217 -12.53 -5.08 15.10
CA LYS A 217 -12.50 -6.40 15.74
C LYS A 217 -11.09 -7.01 15.79
N LEU A 218 -10.33 -6.93 14.70
CA LEU A 218 -8.95 -7.43 14.65
C LEU A 218 -8.05 -6.68 15.63
N LYS A 219 -8.17 -5.34 15.73
CA LYS A 219 -7.40 -4.50 16.67
C LYS A 219 -7.74 -4.82 18.13
N GLN A 220 -9.00 -5.11 18.44
CA GLN A 220 -9.41 -5.51 19.80
C GLN A 220 -8.84 -6.88 20.20
N ARG A 221 -8.66 -7.78 19.22
CA ARG A 221 -8.21 -9.15 19.45
C ARG A 221 -6.69 -9.32 19.42
N LEU A 222 -5.99 -8.53 18.60
CA LEU A 222 -4.57 -8.68 18.32
C LEU A 222 -3.83 -7.37 18.65
N ASP A 223 -2.98 -7.39 19.67
CA ASP A 223 -2.27 -6.21 20.21
C ASP A 223 -1.19 -5.64 19.28
N TYR A 224 -0.69 -6.45 18.34
CA TYR A 224 0.25 -6.04 17.29
C TYR A 224 -0.42 -5.47 16.04
N VAL A 225 -1.75 -5.32 16.05
CA VAL A 225 -2.54 -4.71 14.97
C VAL A 225 -2.86 -3.25 15.29
N SER A 226 -2.68 -2.36 14.33
CA SER A 226 -2.98 -0.93 14.41
C SER A 226 -3.75 -0.46 13.19
N TYR A 227 -4.36 0.74 13.28
CA TYR A 227 -5.12 1.35 12.19
C TYR A 227 -4.66 2.78 11.94
N PHE A 228 -4.45 3.12 10.67
CA PHE A 228 -4.22 4.50 10.21
C PHE A 228 -5.47 5.00 9.46
N PRO A 229 -6.13 6.08 9.91
CA PRO A 229 -7.45 6.50 9.44
C PRO A 229 -7.40 7.31 8.13
N SER A 230 -6.80 6.76 7.07
CA SER A 230 -6.68 7.50 5.80
C SER A 230 -8.02 7.76 5.10
N TYR A 231 -9.00 6.88 5.29
CA TYR A 231 -10.35 7.06 4.77
C TYR A 231 -11.03 8.27 5.42
N GLU A 232 -11.00 8.33 6.74
CA GLU A 232 -11.61 9.36 7.56
C GLU A 232 -10.92 10.70 7.34
N ILE A 233 -9.58 10.77 7.26
CA ILE A 233 -8.86 12.01 6.93
C ILE A 233 -9.41 12.62 5.64
N VAL A 234 -9.63 11.80 4.60
CA VAL A 234 -10.14 12.32 3.32
C VAL A 234 -11.60 12.72 3.42
N MET A 235 -12.42 11.95 4.12
CA MET A 235 -13.85 12.24 4.25
C MET A 235 -14.14 13.43 5.18
N ASP A 236 -13.31 13.65 6.20
CA ASP A 236 -13.60 14.59 7.28
C ASP A 236 -12.66 15.80 7.31
N GLU A 237 -11.41 15.71 6.85
CA GLU A 237 -10.51 16.88 6.75
C GLU A 237 -10.42 17.43 5.32
N LEU A 238 -10.42 16.56 4.31
CA LEU A 238 -10.24 16.92 2.90
C LEU A 238 -11.57 16.99 2.12
N ARG A 239 -12.55 17.73 2.67
CA ARG A 239 -13.92 17.80 2.15
C ARG A 239 -14.10 18.61 0.86
N ASP A 240 -13.08 19.36 0.45
CA ASP A 240 -13.12 20.23 -0.74
C ASP A 240 -12.69 19.45 -2.01
N TYR A 241 -13.39 19.66 -3.12
CA TYR A 241 -13.09 19.02 -4.41
C TYR A 241 -11.67 19.30 -4.93
N ARG A 242 -10.97 20.34 -4.44
CA ARG A 242 -9.54 20.57 -4.72
C ARG A 242 -8.63 19.39 -4.35
N PHE A 243 -9.09 18.54 -3.43
CA PHE A 243 -8.34 17.36 -2.99
C PHE A 243 -8.64 16.12 -3.84
N TYR A 244 -9.40 16.27 -4.92
CA TYR A 244 -9.72 15.20 -5.86
C TYR A 244 -9.13 15.51 -7.24
N THR A 245 -8.82 14.47 -8.00
CA THR A 245 -8.45 14.60 -9.42
C THR A 245 -9.67 14.94 -10.28
N GLU A 246 -9.46 15.15 -11.58
CA GLU A 246 -10.49 15.53 -12.54
C GLU A 246 -11.71 14.61 -12.57
N ASP A 247 -11.56 13.35 -12.18
CA ASP A 247 -12.65 12.37 -12.09
C ASP A 247 -13.50 12.47 -10.82
N MET A 248 -13.15 13.36 -9.88
CA MET A 248 -13.81 13.59 -8.59
C MET A 248 -13.85 12.36 -7.67
N LEU A 249 -13.02 11.34 -7.94
CA LEU A 249 -13.00 10.07 -7.20
C LEU A 249 -11.62 9.73 -6.63
N HIS A 250 -10.56 9.96 -7.41
CA HIS A 250 -9.20 9.78 -6.92
C HIS A 250 -8.71 11.05 -6.24
N ILE A 251 -7.71 10.90 -5.37
CA ILE A 251 -7.17 12.00 -4.57
C ILE A 251 -6.12 12.74 -5.37
N SER A 252 -6.16 14.07 -5.33
CA SER A 252 -5.17 14.93 -5.98
C SER A 252 -3.79 14.78 -5.33
N PRO A 253 -2.70 15.16 -6.02
CA PRO A 253 -1.35 15.14 -5.43
C PRO A 253 -1.27 15.92 -4.10
N GLN A 254 -2.02 17.02 -3.97
CA GLN A 254 -2.10 17.80 -2.74
C GLN A 254 -2.74 17.01 -1.59
N GLY A 255 -3.81 16.27 -1.86
CA GLY A 255 -4.46 15.43 -0.85
C GLY A 255 -3.57 14.26 -0.42
N ILE A 256 -2.84 13.64 -1.37
CA ILE A 256 -1.85 12.61 -1.06
C ILE A 256 -0.72 13.16 -0.20
N GLU A 257 -0.21 14.36 -0.50
CA GLU A 257 0.80 15.03 0.32
C GLU A 257 0.30 15.26 1.76
N TYR A 258 -0.93 15.74 1.91
CA TYR A 258 -1.51 15.96 3.23
C TYR A 258 -1.60 14.66 4.07
N ILE A 259 -2.04 13.57 3.45
CA ILE A 259 -2.10 12.27 4.15
C ILE A 259 -0.68 11.77 4.46
N TRP A 260 0.28 12.00 3.57
CA TRP A 260 1.69 11.69 3.80
C TRP A 260 2.26 12.46 5.00
N GLU A 261 1.97 13.76 5.13
CA GLU A 261 2.39 14.57 6.28
C GLU A 261 1.79 14.04 7.60
N LYS A 262 0.52 13.62 7.58
CA LYS A 262 -0.13 12.97 8.73
C LYS A 262 0.54 11.64 9.08
N PHE A 263 0.87 10.83 8.07
CA PHE A 263 1.58 9.57 8.26
C PHE A 263 2.98 9.78 8.82
N GLN A 264 3.75 10.70 8.23
CA GLN A 264 5.10 11.07 8.66
C GLN A 264 5.10 11.55 10.11
N SER A 265 4.27 12.55 10.44
CA SER A 265 4.20 13.11 11.80
C SER A 265 3.77 12.07 12.84
N LEU A 266 2.99 11.08 12.42
CA LEU A 266 2.56 10.01 13.31
C LEU A 266 3.63 8.93 13.50
N TYR A 267 4.35 8.50 12.47
CA TYR A 267 5.23 7.32 12.58
C TYR A 267 6.72 7.66 12.64
N MET A 268 7.15 8.84 12.23
CA MET A 268 8.56 9.18 12.11
C MET A 268 9.00 10.10 13.25
N THR A 269 10.25 9.95 13.67
CA THR A 269 10.86 10.82 14.70
C THR A 269 11.52 12.03 14.06
N SER A 270 11.78 13.09 14.83
CA SER A 270 12.55 14.25 14.35
C SER A 270 13.93 13.86 13.81
N ALA A 271 14.55 12.81 14.34
CA ALA A 271 15.80 12.27 13.81
C ALA A 271 15.60 11.65 12.42
N THR A 272 14.55 10.86 12.21
CA THR A 272 14.17 10.32 10.90
C THR A 272 13.88 11.44 9.90
N GLU A 273 13.14 12.47 10.31
CA GLU A 273 12.81 13.61 9.46
C GLU A 273 14.03 14.43 9.05
N ALA A 274 15.05 14.52 9.91
CA ALA A 274 16.31 15.18 9.57
C ALA A 274 17.02 14.46 8.41
N TRP A 275 17.01 13.13 8.39
CA TRP A 275 17.51 12.35 7.25
C TRP A 275 16.68 12.57 5.99
N MET A 276 15.35 12.54 6.12
CA MET A 276 14.44 12.77 4.99
C MET A 276 14.68 14.12 4.31
N LYS A 277 14.96 15.18 5.07
CA LYS A 277 15.31 16.50 4.52
C LYS A 277 16.59 16.47 3.67
N ARG A 278 17.59 15.70 4.08
CA ARG A 278 18.85 15.51 3.31
C ARG A 278 18.59 14.73 2.03
N ILE A 279 17.77 13.68 2.10
CA ILE A 279 17.37 12.88 0.93
C ILE A 279 16.51 13.69 -0.05
N ASP A 280 15.58 14.51 0.46
CA ASP A 280 14.76 15.40 -0.37
C ASP A 280 15.62 16.39 -1.15
N LYS A 281 16.63 16.97 -0.50
CA LYS A 281 17.60 17.86 -1.18
C LYS A 281 18.31 17.11 -2.31
N ILE A 282 18.81 15.90 -2.07
CA ILE A 282 19.47 15.09 -3.11
C ILE A 282 18.50 14.82 -4.26
N ASN A 283 17.30 14.30 -3.98
CA ASN A 283 16.33 13.96 -5.02
C ASN A 283 15.93 15.18 -5.85
N LYS A 284 15.66 16.33 -5.23
CA LYS A 284 15.36 17.59 -5.93
C LYS A 284 16.51 18.02 -6.82
N THR A 285 17.74 17.92 -6.33
CA THR A 285 18.93 18.24 -7.10
C THR A 285 19.12 17.29 -8.30
N LEU A 286 18.86 15.98 -8.13
CA LEU A 286 18.93 15.00 -9.23
C LEU A 286 17.81 15.15 -10.27
N LEU A 287 16.64 15.66 -9.86
CA LEU A 287 15.52 15.94 -10.77
C LEU A 287 15.65 17.29 -11.48
N HIS A 288 16.48 18.20 -10.97
CA HIS A 288 16.66 19.52 -11.53
C HIS A 288 17.35 19.44 -12.90
N ARG A 289 16.80 20.17 -13.89
CA ARG A 289 17.41 20.34 -15.21
C ARG A 289 18.17 21.66 -15.23
N PRO A 290 19.51 21.68 -15.17
CA PRO A 290 20.27 22.93 -15.18
C PRO A 290 20.14 23.64 -16.52
N THR A 291 20.22 24.98 -16.49
CA THR A 291 20.29 25.81 -17.71
C THR A 291 21.63 25.67 -18.42
N ASP A 292 22.72 25.48 -17.65
CA ASP A 292 24.07 25.20 -18.16
C ASP A 292 24.68 24.00 -17.40
N PRO A 293 24.59 22.78 -17.95
CA PRO A 293 25.17 21.57 -17.36
C PRO A 293 26.70 21.57 -17.28
N ASP A 294 27.39 22.37 -18.10
CA ASP A 294 28.86 22.38 -18.17
C ASP A 294 29.47 23.44 -17.24
N SER A 295 28.64 24.30 -16.64
CA SER A 295 29.09 25.29 -15.67
C SER A 295 29.81 24.64 -14.48
N SER A 296 30.91 25.27 -14.05
CA SER A 296 31.72 24.81 -12.90
C SER A 296 30.89 24.69 -11.61
N VAL A 297 29.93 25.61 -11.42
CA VAL A 297 29.01 25.62 -10.28
C VAL A 297 28.12 24.37 -10.27
N TYR A 298 27.56 23.98 -11.41
CA TYR A 298 26.72 22.79 -11.50
C TYR A 298 27.54 21.50 -11.29
N GLN A 299 28.72 21.42 -11.88
CA GLN A 299 29.64 20.29 -11.69
C GLN A 299 30.04 20.13 -10.21
N GLU A 300 30.32 21.23 -9.50
CA GLU A 300 30.62 21.19 -8.07
C GLU A 300 29.40 20.75 -7.23
N LEU A 301 28.19 21.23 -7.58
CA LEU A 301 26.94 20.81 -6.94
C LEU A 301 26.72 19.29 -7.12
N MET A 302 26.96 18.75 -8.31
CA MET A 302 26.84 17.32 -8.59
C MET A 302 27.85 16.49 -7.81
N LYS A 303 29.11 16.95 -7.73
CA LYS A 303 30.13 16.30 -6.92
C LYS A 303 29.75 16.24 -5.43
N LYS A 304 29.27 17.35 -4.86
CA LYS A 304 28.80 17.40 -3.46
C LYS A 304 27.58 16.49 -3.24
N THR A 305 26.66 16.47 -4.20
CA THR A 305 25.46 15.62 -4.14
C THR A 305 25.84 14.14 -4.18
N ALA A 306 26.80 13.74 -5.02
CA ALA A 306 27.31 12.37 -5.08
C ALA A 306 27.99 11.93 -3.78
N GLN A 307 28.84 12.79 -3.20
CA GLN A 307 29.50 12.52 -1.91
C GLN A 307 28.49 12.34 -0.76
N GLU A 308 27.49 13.21 -0.70
CA GLU A 308 26.44 13.11 0.31
C GLU A 308 25.57 11.86 0.10
N ARG A 309 25.28 11.51 -1.16
CA ARG A 309 24.57 10.27 -1.49
C ARG A 309 25.33 9.04 -0.99
N GLU A 310 26.60 8.89 -1.32
CA GLU A 310 27.44 7.78 -0.86
C GLU A 310 27.50 7.70 0.67
N ARG A 311 27.57 8.86 1.33
CA ARG A 311 27.53 8.96 2.79
C ARG A 311 26.22 8.41 3.35
N LEU A 312 25.08 8.85 2.81
CA LEU A 312 23.75 8.39 3.27
C LEU A 312 23.52 6.91 2.97
N GLU A 313 23.95 6.41 1.81
CA GLU A 313 23.88 4.98 1.46
C GLU A 313 24.62 4.13 2.51
N ARG A 314 25.78 4.60 2.98
CA ARG A 314 26.57 3.93 4.03
C ARG A 314 25.95 4.06 5.41
N GLU A 315 25.60 5.27 5.84
CA GLU A 315 25.10 5.54 7.20
C GLU A 315 23.73 4.90 7.45
N LEU A 316 22.86 4.85 6.44
CA LEU A 316 21.49 4.34 6.57
C LEU A 316 21.29 2.94 5.95
N SER A 317 22.33 2.38 5.31
CA SER A 317 22.23 1.12 4.55
C SER A 317 21.05 1.14 3.57
N ILE A 318 20.97 2.21 2.78
CA ILE A 318 19.96 2.43 1.73
C ILE A 318 20.60 2.47 0.35
N SER A 319 19.79 2.44 -0.70
CA SER A 319 20.25 2.63 -2.08
C SER A 319 19.47 3.73 -2.78
N PHE A 320 20.17 4.58 -3.54
CA PHE A 320 19.54 5.53 -4.46
C PHE A 320 19.40 4.97 -5.89
N SER A 321 19.92 3.76 -6.14
CA SER A 321 19.89 3.07 -7.44
C SER A 321 18.50 2.75 -7.96
#